data_AF-A0A7N2MDH6-F1
#
_entry.id   AF-A0A7N2MDH6-F1
#
_cell.length_a   1.000
_cell.length_b   1.000
_cell.length_c   1.000
_cell.angle_alpha   90.00
_cell.angle_beta   90.00
_cell.angle_gamma   90.00
#
_symmetry.space_group_name_H-M   'P 1'
#
loop_
_entity.id
_entity.type
_entity.pdbx_description
1 polymer ?
#
loop_
_entity_poly.entity_id
_entity_poly.type
_entity_poly.pdbx_seq_one_letter_code
_entity_poly.pdbx_strand_id
1 'polypeptide(L)'
;MAPTETLEQSESWTCTEMGLKRSLKLSMSLLLFYSLPLIILSYSSENPQNFTLNTSPFSSATTLTLYHASSTSALTCFHSVFWFWSKGAPLCDHFSMSLGKRWAAITIFILFFVISFVYWIDNSALTGNYFFRTFVNTLSPRKSSAQVEFPFKFNCSNTNLTCPTNHPVTIEKAESSPVACPEYMRWIHEDLRPWKSAGITRDMVERGRDYATFRLVIVKGKAYVEQIRGTFQTRDIFSIWGILQLLRLYPGKVPDLELMFVCGDETVVKKRDHQGLKATSAPPVFNYCEDDETLDIVFPDWSFWGWPEVDIKPWGTTLEALKEGNKKIKWKDRKPYAFWKGNPYVSQKRVELMKCNRSNKNDWNVRLYTQDWGKESRHGFKNSKLEDQCTHRYKIYIEGKTWSVSEKYILACNSMTLLLIPQYHDFFTRSLVPMQHYWPIKITNNTCRDLKLAVELGNNHTDKAQEIGEAGSKFIQEKLKMDFVYDYMFHLLSEYSKLLKFEPTIPVGAHEVCSETMACQEGNKFWRTKNFMVESMVKSPRNTLPCTMPPPL
;
A
#
# COMPACT_ATOMS: atom_id res chain seq x y z
N MET A 1 73.91 -36.02 17.12
CA MET A 1 73.18 -37.31 17.12
C MET A 1 72.11 -37.26 16.05
N ALA A 2 71.77 -38.42 15.51
CA ALA A 2 70.72 -38.70 14.52
C ALA A 2 70.04 -40.03 14.99
N PRO A 3 68.91 -40.51 14.41
CA PRO A 3 68.32 -40.10 13.13
C PRO A 3 66.78 -39.92 13.12
N THR A 4 66.27 -39.61 11.93
CA THR A 4 65.02 -40.00 11.20
C THR A 4 63.78 -40.59 11.94
N GLU A 5 62.56 -40.64 11.38
CA GLU A 5 62.14 -40.61 9.96
C GLU A 5 60.71 -40.07 9.71
N THR A 6 60.44 -39.87 8.42
CA THR A 6 59.32 -39.27 7.65
C THR A 6 57.90 -39.83 7.81
N LEU A 7 56.91 -39.00 7.42
CA LEU A 7 55.77 -39.23 6.49
C LEU A 7 55.03 -37.85 6.40
N GLU A 8 54.76 -37.20 5.26
CA GLU A 8 53.95 -37.56 4.07
C GLU A 8 52.49 -37.98 4.44
N GLN A 9 51.45 -37.60 3.68
CA GLN A 9 51.41 -37.21 2.25
C GLN A 9 50.27 -36.20 1.95
N SER A 10 50.29 -35.61 0.76
CA SER A 10 49.20 -34.79 0.20
C SER A 10 48.35 -35.55 -0.82
N GLU A 11 47.06 -35.23 -0.95
CA GLU A 11 46.23 -35.19 -2.19
C GLU A 11 44.81 -34.74 -1.76
N SER A 12 44.03 -33.92 -2.48
CA SER A 12 43.53 -34.02 -3.87
C SER A 12 42.55 -35.18 -4.07
N TRP A 13 41.48 -34.94 -4.86
CA TRP A 13 41.18 -35.69 -6.09
C TRP A 13 39.91 -35.12 -6.75
N THR A 14 39.99 -34.87 -8.06
CA THR A 14 38.86 -34.45 -8.90
C THR A 14 38.05 -35.65 -9.38
N CYS A 15 36.74 -35.49 -9.57
CA CYS A 15 35.94 -36.41 -10.39
C CYS A 15 35.66 -35.80 -11.76
N THR A 16 36.12 -36.49 -12.81
CA THR A 16 35.99 -36.12 -14.22
C THR A 16 34.77 -36.80 -14.87
N GLU A 17 34.42 -36.39 -16.08
CA GLU A 17 33.35 -36.97 -16.90
C GLU A 17 33.46 -38.50 -17.08
N MET A 18 32.31 -39.17 -17.15
CA MET A 18 32.15 -40.40 -17.92
C MET A 18 30.86 -40.34 -18.74
N GLY A 19 30.99 -40.12 -20.05
CA GLY A 19 29.88 -40.24 -21.00
C GLY A 19 29.85 -41.62 -21.66
N LEU A 20 28.66 -42.18 -21.87
CA LEU A 20 28.48 -43.37 -22.70
C LEU A 20 27.41 -43.14 -23.76
N LYS A 21 27.81 -43.17 -25.04
CA LYS A 21 26.88 -43.16 -26.18
C LYS A 21 26.50 -44.59 -26.55
N ARG A 22 25.21 -44.88 -26.72
CA ARG A 22 24.68 -45.36 -28.02
C ARG A 22 23.16 -45.33 -28.10
N SER A 23 22.68 -45.29 -29.33
CA SER A 23 21.28 -45.11 -29.74
C SER A 23 20.68 -46.40 -30.30
N LEU A 24 19.35 -46.51 -30.26
CA LEU A 24 18.60 -47.25 -31.26
C LEU A 24 17.31 -46.50 -31.61
N LYS A 25 16.89 -46.58 -32.89
CA LYS A 25 15.73 -45.88 -33.45
C LYS A 25 14.65 -46.89 -33.83
N LEU A 26 13.40 -46.59 -33.48
CA LEU A 26 12.22 -46.76 -34.36
C LEU A 26 11.28 -45.56 -34.07
N SER A 27 10.61 -44.84 -34.99
CA SER A 27 10.30 -44.96 -36.43
C SER A 27 8.80 -45.16 -36.71
N MET A 28 8.07 -44.04 -36.85
CA MET A 28 6.87 -43.87 -37.70
C MET A 28 5.57 -44.64 -37.25
N SER A 29 4.34 -44.22 -37.61
CA SER A 29 3.91 -43.15 -38.53
C SER A 29 2.52 -42.53 -38.16
N LEU A 30 2.04 -41.63 -39.04
CA LEU A 30 0.82 -40.81 -38.98
C LEU A 30 -0.52 -41.58 -38.79
N LEU A 31 -1.53 -40.87 -38.25
CA LEU A 31 -2.86 -40.52 -38.85
C LEU A 31 -3.64 -39.67 -37.79
N LEU A 32 -4.03 -38.40 -37.99
CA LEU A 32 -5.00 -37.78 -38.91
C LEU A 32 -6.47 -38.24 -38.72
N PHE A 33 -7.31 -37.44 -38.04
CA PHE A 33 -8.41 -36.62 -38.60
C PHE A 33 -9.32 -35.99 -37.49
N TYR A 34 -9.76 -34.74 -37.68
CA TYR A 34 -11.09 -34.10 -37.44
C TYR A 34 -12.08 -34.69 -36.40
N SER A 35 -12.93 -33.92 -35.67
CA SER A 35 -13.23 -32.47 -35.69
C SER A 35 -14.03 -31.97 -34.45
N LEU A 36 -14.23 -30.64 -34.42
CA LEU A 36 -15.02 -29.73 -33.54
C LEU A 36 -16.47 -30.16 -33.15
N PRO A 37 -17.15 -29.46 -32.21
CA PRO A 37 -17.74 -30.06 -31.00
C PRO A 37 -19.28 -30.11 -31.01
N LEU A 38 -19.89 -30.57 -29.91
CA LEU A 38 -21.32 -30.34 -29.66
C LEU A 38 -21.67 -30.12 -28.18
N ILE A 39 -22.70 -29.29 -27.99
CA ILE A 39 -23.37 -28.93 -26.74
C ILE A 39 -24.40 -30.02 -26.41
N ILE A 40 -24.59 -30.34 -25.12
CA ILE A 40 -25.83 -30.97 -24.64
C ILE A 40 -26.34 -30.21 -23.41
N LEU A 41 -27.63 -29.89 -23.43
CA LEU A 41 -28.42 -29.37 -22.31
C LEU A 41 -29.58 -30.33 -22.03
N SER A 42 -29.81 -30.61 -20.74
CA SER A 42 -31.11 -30.96 -20.11
C SER A 42 -32.15 -31.85 -20.84
N TYR A 43 -32.42 -33.02 -20.27
CA TYR A 43 -33.73 -33.69 -20.11
C TYR A 43 -33.64 -34.43 -18.74
N SER A 44 -34.60 -34.45 -17.79
CA SER A 44 -36.05 -34.74 -17.83
C SER A 44 -36.32 -36.20 -18.25
N SER A 45 -37.12 -37.04 -17.57
CA SER A 45 -38.05 -36.89 -16.43
C SER A 45 -37.87 -38.09 -15.42
N GLU A 46 -38.74 -38.53 -14.50
CA GLU A 46 -40.13 -38.21 -14.14
C GLU A 46 -40.63 -38.71 -12.74
N ASN A 47 -41.50 -37.91 -12.11
CA ASN A 47 -42.67 -38.24 -11.24
C ASN A 47 -42.61 -39.02 -9.88
N PRO A 48 -43.66 -38.86 -9.01
CA PRO A 48 -43.53 -38.99 -7.54
C PRO A 48 -44.64 -39.82 -6.84
N GLN A 49 -44.70 -39.77 -5.50
CA GLN A 49 -45.95 -39.97 -4.75
C GLN A 49 -46.16 -38.95 -3.61
N ASN A 50 -47.33 -38.33 -3.64
CA ASN A 50 -48.24 -37.97 -2.54
C ASN A 50 -47.69 -37.50 -1.18
N PHE A 51 -47.98 -36.24 -0.82
CA PHE A 51 -49.01 -35.97 0.20
C PHE A 51 -49.73 -34.64 -0.10
N THR A 52 -51.03 -34.55 0.21
CA THR A 52 -51.92 -33.50 -0.32
C THR A 52 -52.32 -32.42 0.69
N LEU A 53 -52.18 -31.17 0.23
CA LEU A 53 -53.12 -30.04 0.34
C LEU A 53 -53.86 -29.74 1.66
N ASN A 54 -53.76 -28.47 2.08
CA ASN A 54 -54.97 -27.65 2.19
C ASN A 54 -54.66 -26.16 1.95
N THR A 55 -55.47 -25.45 1.15
CA THR A 55 -55.14 -24.08 0.67
C THR A 55 -56.36 -23.21 0.33
N SER A 56 -56.39 -22.00 0.92
CA SER A 56 -56.66 -20.69 0.25
C SER A 56 -58.10 -20.38 -0.27
N PRO A 57 -58.41 -19.17 -0.82
CA PRO A 57 -58.04 -17.77 -0.49
C PRO A 57 -59.24 -16.74 -0.53
N PHE A 58 -58.95 -15.46 -0.86
CA PHE A 58 -59.79 -14.23 -1.04
C PHE A 58 -60.02 -13.39 0.25
N SER A 59 -59.76 -12.07 0.36
CA SER A 59 -59.90 -10.86 -0.49
C SER A 59 -61.36 -10.34 -0.62
N SER A 60 -61.69 -9.04 -0.66
CA SER A 60 -60.92 -7.77 -0.49
C SER A 60 -61.83 -6.52 -0.44
N ALA A 61 -61.31 -5.38 0.04
CA ALA A 61 -61.72 -3.97 -0.23
C ALA A 61 -62.96 -3.30 0.44
N THR A 62 -62.66 -2.38 1.37
CA THR A 62 -63.01 -0.92 1.42
C THR A 62 -64.46 -0.36 1.32
N THR A 63 -64.72 0.67 2.17
CA THR A 63 -65.40 2.00 1.90
C THR A 63 -66.78 2.33 2.53
N LEU A 64 -66.81 3.32 3.46
CA LEU A 64 -67.88 4.33 3.76
C LEU A 64 -69.29 3.87 4.27
N THR A 65 -70.16 4.63 4.99
CA THR A 65 -70.21 6.06 5.46
C THR A 65 -71.15 6.28 6.68
N LEU A 66 -70.95 7.40 7.42
CA LEU A 66 -71.95 8.32 8.04
C LEU A 66 -72.74 8.06 9.36
N TYR A 67 -72.98 9.20 10.05
CA TYR A 67 -73.93 9.53 11.16
C TYR A 67 -73.75 8.84 12.54
N HIS A 68 -74.10 9.45 13.69
CA HIS A 68 -74.71 10.78 13.97
C HIS A 68 -74.15 11.44 15.27
N ALA A 69 -74.57 12.68 15.53
CA ALA A 69 -74.37 13.53 16.74
C ALA A 69 -74.44 12.81 18.12
N SER A 70 -73.91 13.33 19.24
CA SER A 70 -73.89 14.73 19.75
C SER A 70 -72.79 14.90 20.86
N SER A 71 -72.64 15.95 21.71
CA SER A 71 -73.52 17.08 22.11
C SER A 71 -72.77 18.38 22.54
N THR A 72 -72.64 18.66 23.85
CA THR A 72 -72.22 19.93 24.52
C THR A 72 -71.35 19.60 25.77
N SER A 73 -70.67 20.50 26.51
CA SER A 73 -70.92 21.92 26.84
C SER A 73 -69.68 22.59 27.53
N ALA A 74 -69.71 23.93 27.66
CA ALA A 74 -69.20 24.73 28.82
C ALA A 74 -67.67 24.73 29.20
N LEU A 75 -67.04 25.80 29.74
CA LEU A 75 -67.35 27.24 29.89
C LEU A 75 -66.06 28.04 30.24
N THR A 76 -66.08 29.39 30.13
CA THR A 76 -65.26 30.40 30.88
C THR A 76 -63.71 30.44 30.74
N CYS A 77 -62.98 31.56 30.97
CA CYS A 77 -63.26 33.01 30.81
C CYS A 77 -61.97 33.87 31.03
N PHE A 78 -62.11 35.20 30.88
CA PHE A 78 -61.32 36.34 31.38
C PHE A 78 -60.33 37.11 30.48
N HIS A 79 -60.07 38.36 30.88
CA HIS A 79 -59.96 39.54 29.99
C HIS A 79 -59.02 40.64 30.57
N SER A 80 -58.27 41.31 29.69
CA SER A 80 -57.68 42.67 29.82
C SER A 80 -57.18 43.08 28.40
N VAL A 81 -57.53 44.18 27.71
CA VAL A 81 -58.02 45.55 28.01
C VAL A 81 -56.92 46.38 28.71
N PHE A 82 -56.41 47.53 28.22
CA PHE A 82 -56.91 48.71 27.45
C PHE A 82 -55.99 49.05 26.21
N TRP A 83 -56.42 49.63 25.05
CA TRP A 83 -56.94 51.00 24.70
C TRP A 83 -55.87 52.14 24.72
N PHE A 84 -55.78 53.14 23.81
CA PHE A 84 -56.49 53.50 22.55
C PHE A 84 -55.81 54.70 21.78
N TRP A 85 -56.38 55.16 20.63
CA TRP A 85 -56.07 56.35 19.78
C TRP A 85 -54.77 56.31 18.93
N SER A 86 -54.68 56.82 17.68
CA SER A 86 -55.64 57.20 16.59
C SER A 86 -54.85 57.35 15.25
N LYS A 87 -55.38 57.46 14.02
CA LYS A 87 -56.63 58.03 13.47
C LYS A 87 -57.07 57.32 12.17
N GLY A 88 -58.33 57.52 11.76
CA GLY A 88 -58.71 57.73 10.34
C GLY A 88 -59.03 56.53 9.45
N ALA A 89 -60.27 56.48 8.96
CA ALA A 89 -60.75 55.72 7.79
C ALA A 89 -61.75 56.62 7.03
N PRO A 90 -62.12 56.36 5.75
CA PRO A 90 -63.15 55.32 5.50
C PRO A 90 -63.17 54.61 4.11
N LEU A 91 -64.02 53.57 4.06
CA LEU A 91 -64.83 53.04 2.93
C LEU A 91 -64.30 52.02 1.88
N CYS A 92 -65.20 51.05 1.61
CA CYS A 92 -65.40 50.22 0.40
C CYS A 92 -64.43 49.07 0.04
N ASP A 93 -64.56 47.98 0.79
CA ASP A 93 -64.94 46.62 0.33
C ASP A 93 -64.60 46.13 -1.10
N HIS A 94 -63.87 45.01 -1.19
CA HIS A 94 -64.51 43.71 -1.46
C HIS A 94 -63.62 42.50 -1.11
N PHE A 95 -64.21 41.29 -1.18
CA PHE A 95 -63.58 39.96 -1.01
C PHE A 95 -63.06 39.56 0.38
N SER A 96 -64.00 39.11 1.22
CA SER A 96 -63.71 38.12 2.27
C SER A 96 -63.33 36.75 1.67
N MET A 97 -62.28 36.11 2.21
CA MET A 97 -61.97 34.71 1.96
C MET A 97 -61.60 34.01 3.28
N SER A 98 -62.13 32.80 3.49
CA SER A 98 -62.08 32.12 4.79
C SER A 98 -60.69 31.61 5.19
N LEU A 99 -60.46 31.54 6.51
CA LEU A 99 -59.15 31.32 7.13
C LEU A 99 -58.45 30.02 6.67
N GLY A 100 -59.21 28.97 6.35
CA GLY A 100 -58.66 27.71 5.83
C GLY A 100 -57.96 27.84 4.46
N LYS A 101 -58.38 28.79 3.61
CA LYS A 101 -57.75 29.02 2.30
C LYS A 101 -56.39 29.72 2.42
N ARG A 102 -56.13 30.48 3.49
CA ARG A 102 -54.80 31.08 3.74
C ARG A 102 -53.73 30.00 3.93
N TRP A 103 -53.98 28.98 4.76
CA TRP A 103 -53.03 27.91 5.00
C TRP A 103 -52.77 27.07 3.75
N ALA A 104 -53.81 26.72 2.98
CA ALA A 104 -53.63 26.03 1.70
C ALA A 104 -52.78 26.84 0.70
N ALA A 105 -53.06 28.14 0.57
CA ALA A 105 -52.27 29.03 -0.29
C ALA A 105 -50.80 29.14 0.16
N ILE A 106 -50.54 29.31 1.47
CA ILE A 106 -49.19 29.39 2.02
C ILE A 106 -48.41 28.09 1.79
N THR A 107 -49.02 26.92 2.04
CA THR A 107 -48.36 25.62 1.80
C THR A 107 -48.06 25.41 0.32
N ILE A 108 -48.97 25.78 -0.59
CA ILE A 108 -48.71 25.73 -2.04
C ILE A 108 -47.59 26.69 -2.44
N PHE A 109 -47.55 27.89 -1.89
CA PHE A 109 -46.51 28.89 -2.18
C PHE A 109 -45.13 28.43 -1.69
N ILE A 110 -45.06 27.81 -0.50
CA ILE A 110 -43.83 27.19 0.02
C ILE A 110 -43.40 26.01 -0.87
N LEU A 111 -44.33 25.15 -1.30
CA LEU A 111 -44.02 24.06 -2.24
C LEU A 111 -43.48 24.58 -3.58
N PHE A 112 -44.08 25.63 -4.13
CA PHE A 112 -43.56 26.31 -5.32
C PHE A 112 -42.17 26.90 -5.09
N PHE A 113 -41.92 27.52 -3.93
CA PHE A 113 -40.59 28.05 -3.59
C PHE A 113 -39.55 26.95 -3.45
N VAL A 114 -39.88 25.82 -2.82
CA VAL A 114 -38.96 24.66 -2.67
C VAL A 114 -38.69 24.01 -4.03
N ILE A 115 -39.72 23.80 -4.86
CA ILE A 115 -39.54 23.25 -6.22
C ILE A 115 -38.72 24.20 -7.09
N SER A 116 -38.99 25.51 -7.03
CA SER A 116 -38.23 26.53 -7.76
C SER A 116 -36.78 26.60 -7.28
N PHE A 117 -36.53 26.51 -5.97
CA PHE A 117 -35.18 26.51 -5.39
C PHE A 117 -34.39 25.25 -5.76
N VAL A 118 -35.01 24.06 -5.76
CA VAL A 118 -34.39 22.83 -6.25
C VAL A 118 -34.08 22.94 -7.75
N TYR A 119 -35.02 23.43 -8.57
CA TYR A 119 -34.82 23.63 -10.01
C TYR A 119 -33.77 24.72 -10.32
N TRP A 120 -33.60 25.71 -9.45
CA TRP A 120 -32.56 26.73 -9.55
C TRP A 120 -31.18 26.17 -9.13
N ILE A 121 -31.11 25.31 -8.11
CA ILE A 121 -29.89 24.58 -7.77
C ILE A 121 -29.47 23.65 -8.91
N ASP A 122 -30.40 22.90 -9.51
CA ASP A 122 -30.12 22.00 -10.64
C ASP A 122 -29.59 22.77 -11.86
N ASN A 123 -30.23 23.92 -12.19
CA ASN A 123 -29.71 24.84 -13.22
C ASN A 123 -28.38 25.50 -12.83
N SER A 124 -28.11 25.75 -11.54
CA SER A 124 -26.81 26.26 -11.09
C SER A 124 -25.69 25.22 -11.25
N ALA A 125 -26.00 23.93 -11.05
CA ALA A 125 -25.06 22.82 -11.32
C ALA A 125 -24.81 22.65 -12.83
N LEU A 126 -25.86 22.77 -13.65
CA LEU A 126 -25.75 22.75 -15.12
C LEU A 126 -24.97 23.96 -15.68
N THR A 127 -25.13 25.15 -15.11
CA THR A 127 -24.39 26.36 -15.56
C THR A 127 -22.97 26.44 -14.99
N GLY A 128 -22.70 25.86 -13.82
CA GLY A 128 -21.33 25.69 -13.31
C GLY A 128 -20.43 24.92 -14.27
N ASN A 129 -20.97 23.88 -14.93
CA ASN A 129 -20.27 23.17 -15.99
C ASN A 129 -19.99 24.04 -17.23
N TYR A 130 -20.84 25.02 -17.55
CA TYR A 130 -20.58 25.95 -18.66
C TYR A 130 -19.51 26.99 -18.32
N PHE A 131 -19.46 27.49 -17.07
CA PHE A 131 -18.40 28.40 -16.63
C PHE A 131 -17.03 27.72 -16.64
N PHE A 132 -16.92 26.49 -16.13
CA PHE A 132 -15.70 25.69 -16.25
C PHE A 132 -15.33 25.41 -17.71
N ARG A 133 -16.29 25.03 -18.55
CA ARG A 133 -16.03 24.76 -19.98
C ARG A 133 -15.55 26.00 -20.75
N THR A 134 -15.91 27.20 -20.31
CA THR A 134 -15.45 28.46 -20.91
C THR A 134 -14.02 28.78 -20.49
N PHE A 135 -13.67 28.54 -19.22
CA PHE A 135 -12.30 28.74 -18.70
C PHE A 135 -11.29 27.69 -19.24
N VAL A 136 -11.76 26.48 -19.54
CA VAL A 136 -10.95 25.44 -20.20
C VAL A 136 -10.60 25.81 -21.65
N ASN A 137 -11.46 26.56 -22.35
CA ASN A 137 -11.27 26.89 -23.77
C ASN A 137 -10.35 28.10 -24.04
N THR A 138 -9.98 28.89 -23.03
CA THR A 138 -8.97 29.97 -23.16
C THR A 138 -7.56 29.53 -22.79
N LEU A 139 -7.40 28.37 -22.15
CA LEU A 139 -6.12 27.65 -22.11
C LEU A 139 -5.90 26.94 -23.45
N SER A 140 -5.37 27.70 -24.42
CA SER A 140 -4.82 27.12 -25.66
C SER A 140 -3.89 25.95 -25.31
N PRO A 141 -4.02 24.78 -25.97
CA PRO A 141 -3.26 23.59 -25.62
C PRO A 141 -1.78 23.81 -25.93
N ARG A 142 -1.05 24.29 -24.92
CA ARG A 142 0.41 24.40 -24.89
C ARG A 142 0.95 23.04 -25.29
N LYS A 143 1.52 22.93 -26.49
CA LYS A 143 1.89 21.64 -27.14
C LYS A 143 2.45 20.69 -26.09
N SER A 144 1.73 19.61 -25.83
CA SER A 144 2.24 18.53 -24.99
C SER A 144 3.57 18.08 -25.61
N SER A 145 4.67 18.31 -24.88
CA SER A 145 5.96 17.73 -25.22
C SER A 145 5.74 16.22 -25.25
N ALA A 146 5.82 15.61 -26.44
CA ALA A 146 5.51 14.20 -26.62
C ALA A 146 6.27 13.39 -25.57
N GLN A 147 5.54 12.78 -24.61
CA GLN A 147 6.19 12.02 -23.56
C GLN A 147 6.92 10.87 -24.23
N VAL A 148 8.22 10.76 -23.97
CA VAL A 148 9.05 9.67 -24.45
C VAL A 148 8.67 8.43 -23.66
N GLU A 149 7.64 7.73 -24.14
CA GLU A 149 7.25 6.42 -23.63
C GLU A 149 8.38 5.43 -23.96
N PHE A 150 8.86 4.71 -22.94
CA PHE A 150 9.90 3.70 -23.14
C PHE A 150 9.34 2.57 -24.03
N PRO A 151 10.08 2.12 -25.06
CA PRO A 151 9.56 1.13 -26.01
C PRO A 151 9.23 -0.19 -25.31
N PHE A 152 7.93 -0.50 -25.20
CA PHE A 152 7.33 -1.61 -24.45
C PHE A 152 7.69 -3.05 -24.91
N LYS A 153 8.73 -3.22 -25.74
CA LYS A 153 9.04 -4.48 -26.44
C LYS A 153 10.16 -5.28 -25.77
N PHE A 154 9.84 -5.93 -24.66
CA PHE A 154 10.66 -7.02 -24.11
C PHE A 154 10.62 -8.26 -25.03
N ASN A 155 11.40 -8.25 -26.11
CA ASN A 155 11.59 -9.44 -26.95
C ASN A 155 12.56 -10.42 -26.28
N CYS A 156 12.08 -11.15 -25.27
CA CYS A 156 12.88 -12.12 -24.52
C CYS A 156 13.23 -13.39 -25.33
N SER A 157 12.90 -13.46 -26.62
CA SER A 157 13.24 -14.59 -27.51
C SER A 157 14.73 -14.68 -27.84
N ASN A 158 15.53 -13.66 -27.49
CA ASN A 158 16.97 -13.62 -27.71
C ASN A 158 17.72 -13.90 -26.41
N THR A 159 18.50 -14.98 -26.37
CA THR A 159 19.30 -15.39 -25.21
C THR A 159 20.42 -14.40 -24.84
N ASN A 160 20.92 -13.64 -25.80
CA ASN A 160 21.93 -12.59 -25.59
C ASN A 160 21.28 -11.21 -25.44
N LEU A 161 20.39 -11.03 -24.47
CA LEU A 161 19.78 -9.73 -24.21
C LEU A 161 20.78 -8.82 -23.48
N THR A 162 21.07 -7.65 -24.06
CA THR A 162 21.94 -6.61 -23.48
C THR A 162 21.15 -5.34 -23.19
N CYS A 163 21.70 -4.46 -22.35
CA CYS A 163 21.02 -3.22 -21.98
C CYS A 163 20.99 -2.22 -23.14
N PRO A 164 19.81 -1.63 -23.49
CA PRO A 164 19.70 -0.75 -24.64
C PRO A 164 20.58 0.49 -24.53
N THR A 165 21.35 0.78 -25.58
CA THR A 165 22.15 2.02 -25.72
C THR A 165 21.29 3.27 -25.89
N ASN A 166 20.01 3.11 -26.25
CA ASN A 166 19.14 4.18 -26.72
C ASN A 166 18.14 4.68 -25.67
N HIS A 167 18.40 4.42 -24.38
CA HIS A 167 17.59 5.02 -23.30
C HIS A 167 17.84 6.55 -23.26
N PRO A 168 16.80 7.39 -23.11
CA PRO A 168 16.96 8.84 -23.04
C PRO A 168 17.78 9.23 -21.80
N VAL A 169 19.04 9.63 -22.01
CA VAL A 169 19.98 9.93 -20.92
C VAL A 169 19.62 11.23 -20.19
N THR A 170 19.03 12.21 -20.88
CA THR A 170 18.74 13.55 -20.35
C THR A 170 17.39 14.04 -20.89
N ILE A 171 16.66 14.81 -20.07
CA ILE A 171 15.46 15.56 -20.49
C ILE A 171 15.75 17.04 -20.27
N GLU A 172 15.76 17.81 -21.36
CA GLU A 172 16.40 19.14 -21.42
C GLU A 172 15.78 20.20 -20.49
N LYS A 173 14.52 20.03 -20.07
CA LYS A 173 13.87 20.88 -19.06
C LYS A 173 13.01 20.04 -18.14
N ALA A 174 13.41 19.98 -16.87
CA ALA A 174 12.56 19.50 -15.78
C ALA A 174 11.90 20.70 -15.09
N GLU A 175 10.58 20.73 -14.99
CA GLU A 175 9.88 21.80 -14.25
C GLU A 175 10.03 21.57 -12.73
N SER A 176 10.19 22.65 -11.97
CA SER A 176 10.30 22.59 -10.51
C SER A 176 8.99 22.08 -9.90
N SER A 177 9.08 21.15 -8.95
CA SER A 177 7.90 20.68 -8.23
C SER A 177 7.47 21.72 -7.19
N PRO A 178 6.21 22.21 -7.22
CA PRO A 178 5.67 23.06 -6.15
C PRO A 178 5.19 22.24 -4.94
N VAL A 179 5.37 20.91 -4.97
CA VAL A 179 4.85 19.98 -3.95
C VAL A 179 5.92 19.73 -2.89
N ALA A 180 5.62 20.05 -1.64
CA ALA A 180 6.43 19.63 -0.49
C ALA A 180 6.34 18.12 -0.28
N CYS A 181 7.45 17.48 0.06
CA CYS A 181 7.48 16.06 0.40
C CYS A 181 6.73 15.76 1.71
N PRO A 182 6.32 14.50 1.94
CA PRO A 182 5.91 14.04 3.27
C PRO A 182 7.00 14.25 4.33
N GLU A 183 6.58 14.53 5.57
CA GLU A 183 7.48 14.79 6.71
C GLU A 183 8.51 13.68 6.95
N TYR A 184 8.21 12.43 6.61
CA TYR A 184 9.14 11.32 6.81
C TYR A 184 10.45 11.47 6.03
N MET A 185 10.46 12.25 4.94
CA MET A 185 11.70 12.51 4.20
C MET A 185 12.71 13.35 5.01
N ARG A 186 12.30 14.01 6.09
CA ARG A 186 13.22 14.69 7.02
C ARG A 186 14.23 13.72 7.65
N TRP A 187 13.84 12.46 7.88
CA TRP A 187 14.71 11.47 8.51
C TRP A 187 15.96 11.13 7.69
N ILE A 188 15.97 11.38 6.37
CA ILE A 188 17.18 11.27 5.54
C ILE A 188 18.35 12.09 6.12
N HIS A 189 18.08 13.25 6.72
CA HIS A 189 19.11 14.09 7.35
C HIS A 189 19.73 13.45 8.61
N GLU A 190 18.96 12.61 9.30
CA GLU A 190 19.33 11.96 10.56
C GLU A 190 20.01 10.61 10.32
N ASP A 191 19.45 9.79 9.41
CA ASP A 191 20.01 8.51 8.97
C ASP A 191 21.39 8.71 8.34
N LEU A 192 21.59 9.79 7.56
CA LEU A 192 22.89 10.15 6.97
C LEU A 192 23.77 11.03 7.90
N ARG A 193 23.27 11.45 9.07
CA ARG A 193 24.02 12.30 10.02
C ARG A 193 25.40 11.76 10.44
N PRO A 194 25.62 10.44 10.66
CA PRO A 194 26.92 9.91 11.09
C PRO A 194 28.09 10.28 10.15
N TRP A 195 27.79 10.47 8.86
CA TRP A 195 28.78 10.77 7.82
C TRP A 195 28.79 12.24 7.39
N LYS A 196 27.91 13.08 7.94
CA LYS A 196 27.65 14.45 7.45
C LYS A 196 28.86 15.40 7.54
N SER A 197 29.77 15.18 8.49
CA SER A 197 30.97 16.01 8.69
C SER A 197 32.22 15.44 8.00
N ALA A 198 32.55 14.17 8.25
CA ALA A 198 33.74 13.51 7.72
C ALA A 198 33.57 13.02 6.26
N GLY A 199 32.34 12.70 5.86
CA GLY A 199 32.04 11.97 4.63
C GLY A 199 32.23 10.46 4.73
N ILE A 200 32.27 9.84 3.56
CA ILE A 200 32.36 8.40 3.35
C ILE A 200 33.61 8.13 2.49
N THR A 201 34.56 7.37 3.01
CA THR A 201 35.75 6.91 2.25
C THR A 201 35.44 5.59 1.52
N ARG A 202 36.26 5.24 0.52
CA ARG A 202 36.16 3.94 -0.17
C ARG A 202 36.30 2.78 0.82
N ASP A 203 37.27 2.87 1.72
CA ASP A 203 37.52 1.91 2.82
C ASP A 203 36.28 1.71 3.72
N MET A 204 35.50 2.76 4.00
CA MET A 204 34.25 2.63 4.74
C MET A 204 33.17 1.86 3.96
N VAL A 205 33.08 2.04 2.64
CA VAL A 205 32.13 1.29 1.80
C VAL A 205 32.57 -0.18 1.66
N GLU A 206 33.86 -0.45 1.45
CA GLU A 206 34.37 -1.82 1.37
C GLU A 206 34.19 -2.59 2.69
N ARG A 207 34.28 -1.94 3.87
CA ARG A 207 33.88 -2.58 5.14
C ARG A 207 32.39 -2.96 5.23
N GLY A 208 31.52 -2.32 4.44
CA GLY A 208 30.11 -2.72 4.33
C GLY A 208 29.91 -4.07 3.63
N ARG A 209 30.93 -4.55 2.89
CA ARG A 209 30.89 -5.82 2.14
C ARG A 209 30.66 -7.04 3.03
N ASP A 210 31.14 -7.02 4.27
CA ASP A 210 30.98 -8.12 5.22
C ASP A 210 29.55 -8.32 5.74
N TYR A 211 28.64 -7.40 5.43
CA TYR A 211 27.21 -7.53 5.67
C TYR A 211 26.41 -7.72 4.38
N ALA A 212 26.84 -7.06 3.30
CA ALA A 212 26.09 -6.89 2.06
C ALA A 212 25.58 -8.19 1.40
N THR A 213 24.38 -8.10 0.85
CA THR A 213 23.84 -9.02 -0.15
C THR A 213 24.39 -8.69 -1.54
N PHE A 214 24.36 -7.40 -1.91
CA PHE A 214 24.92 -6.91 -3.17
C PHE A 214 25.57 -5.54 -2.99
N ARG A 215 26.48 -5.21 -3.90
CA ARG A 215 27.03 -3.86 -4.10
C ARG A 215 26.45 -3.29 -5.37
N LEU A 216 25.99 -2.05 -5.29
CA LEU A 216 25.46 -1.29 -6.42
C LEU A 216 26.42 -0.16 -6.75
N VAL A 217 26.68 0.03 -8.03
CA VAL A 217 27.30 1.25 -8.56
C VAL A 217 26.35 1.89 -9.56
N ILE A 218 26.11 3.19 -9.44
CA ILE A 218 25.47 3.99 -10.48
C ILE A 218 26.55 4.87 -11.10
N VAL A 219 26.73 4.77 -12.42
CA VAL A 219 27.69 5.58 -13.18
C VAL A 219 27.04 6.04 -14.48
N LYS A 220 27.00 7.36 -14.72
CA LYS A 220 26.43 8.00 -15.91
C LYS A 220 24.99 7.53 -16.20
N GLY A 221 24.20 7.37 -15.14
CA GLY A 221 22.80 6.90 -15.18
C GLY A 221 22.60 5.41 -15.45
N LYS A 222 23.67 4.61 -15.59
CA LYS A 222 23.63 3.14 -15.70
C LYS A 222 23.85 2.50 -14.33
N ALA A 223 23.17 1.39 -14.05
CA ALA A 223 23.34 0.61 -12.83
C ALA A 223 24.21 -0.63 -13.10
N TYR A 224 25.12 -0.90 -12.16
CA TYR A 224 25.99 -2.07 -12.14
C TYR A 224 25.83 -2.77 -10.79
N VAL A 225 25.68 -4.10 -10.82
CA VAL A 225 25.49 -4.91 -9.60
C VAL A 225 26.56 -5.99 -9.50
N GLU A 226 27.20 -6.06 -8.34
CA GLU A 226 27.99 -7.20 -7.88
C GLU A 226 27.19 -7.95 -6.80
N GLN A 227 26.85 -9.21 -7.06
CA GLN A 227 26.21 -10.06 -6.04
C GLN A 227 27.31 -10.59 -5.10
N ILE A 228 27.19 -10.28 -3.80
CA ILE A 228 28.19 -10.66 -2.79
C ILE A 228 27.73 -11.93 -2.05
N ARG A 229 26.43 -12.04 -1.75
CA ARG A 229 25.80 -13.19 -1.08
C ARG A 229 24.41 -13.46 -1.67
N GLY A 230 23.94 -14.70 -1.58
CA GLY A 230 22.53 -15.03 -1.88
C GLY A 230 21.61 -14.52 -0.77
N THR A 231 20.36 -14.20 -1.11
CA THR A 231 19.35 -13.75 -0.14
C THR A 231 18.14 -14.69 -0.03
N PHE A 232 17.29 -14.42 0.95
CA PHE A 232 15.99 -15.08 1.10
C PHE A 232 14.99 -14.50 0.09
N GLN A 233 14.51 -15.34 -0.84
CA GLN A 233 13.50 -14.96 -1.85
C GLN A 233 13.98 -13.85 -2.80
N THR A 234 13.13 -13.37 -3.71
CA THR A 234 13.45 -12.36 -4.74
C THR A 234 13.65 -10.92 -4.23
N ARG A 235 14.12 -10.75 -2.98
CA ARG A 235 14.26 -9.44 -2.31
C ARG A 235 15.25 -8.51 -3.01
N ASP A 236 16.44 -9.02 -3.29
CA ASP A 236 17.49 -8.31 -4.03
C ASP A 236 17.00 -7.93 -5.43
N ILE A 237 16.42 -8.89 -6.16
CA ILE A 237 15.84 -8.72 -7.48
C ILE A 237 14.82 -7.57 -7.51
N PHE A 238 13.91 -7.48 -6.53
CA PHE A 238 12.91 -6.41 -6.50
C PHE A 238 13.44 -5.06 -5.96
N SER A 239 14.44 -5.06 -5.08
CA SER A 239 15.13 -3.81 -4.68
C SER A 239 15.95 -3.21 -5.83
N ILE A 240 16.72 -4.04 -6.55
CA ILE A 240 17.45 -3.63 -7.76
C ILE A 240 16.45 -3.17 -8.83
N TRP A 241 15.35 -3.90 -9.04
CA TRP A 241 14.28 -3.49 -9.95
C TRP A 241 13.70 -2.11 -9.62
N GLY A 242 13.49 -1.81 -8.33
CA GLY A 242 13.01 -0.52 -7.87
C GLY A 242 13.97 0.63 -8.17
N ILE A 243 15.26 0.41 -7.97
CA ILE A 243 16.33 1.35 -8.33
C ILE A 243 16.36 1.59 -9.85
N LEU A 244 16.17 0.54 -10.66
CA LEU A 244 16.03 0.69 -12.11
C LEU A 244 14.77 1.47 -12.50
N GLN A 245 13.67 1.34 -11.76
CA GLN A 245 12.48 2.17 -12.00
C GLN A 245 12.70 3.63 -11.62
N LEU A 246 13.49 3.90 -10.57
CA LEU A 246 13.93 5.25 -10.23
C LEU A 246 14.77 5.87 -11.36
N LEU A 247 15.73 5.12 -11.91
CA LEU A 247 16.56 5.58 -13.04
C LEU A 247 15.73 5.85 -14.31
N ARG A 248 14.65 5.08 -14.55
CA ARG A 248 13.68 5.33 -15.64
C ARG A 248 12.79 6.54 -15.38
N LEU A 249 12.41 6.78 -14.13
CA LEU A 249 11.60 7.95 -13.76
C LEU A 249 12.42 9.25 -13.81
N TYR A 250 13.71 9.15 -13.47
CA TYR A 250 14.65 10.26 -13.37
C TYR A 250 15.95 10.06 -14.17
N PRO A 251 15.88 9.88 -15.52
CA PRO A 251 17.07 9.62 -16.32
C PRO A 251 18.08 10.77 -16.24
N GLY A 252 19.35 10.41 -16.01
CA GLY A 252 20.47 11.37 -15.87
C GLY A 252 20.41 12.30 -14.65
N LYS A 253 19.41 12.16 -13.77
CA LYS A 253 19.22 13.03 -12.60
C LYS A 253 19.68 12.37 -11.28
N VAL A 254 19.69 11.04 -11.20
CA VAL A 254 20.26 10.32 -10.04
C VAL A 254 21.80 10.40 -10.15
N PRO A 255 22.52 10.91 -9.13
CA PRO A 255 23.97 11.06 -9.20
C PRO A 255 24.73 9.73 -9.28
N ASP A 256 25.97 9.81 -9.78
CA ASP A 256 26.91 8.70 -9.71
C ASP A 256 27.23 8.40 -8.23
N LEU A 257 27.11 7.13 -7.83
CA LEU A 257 27.28 6.66 -6.45
C LEU A 257 27.68 5.20 -6.37
N GLU A 258 28.12 4.77 -5.18
CA GLU A 258 28.48 3.39 -4.88
C GLU A 258 27.96 3.03 -3.49
N LEU A 259 27.22 1.92 -3.32
CA LEU A 259 26.67 1.51 -2.02
C LEU A 259 26.69 -0.01 -1.78
N MET A 260 26.63 -0.38 -0.50
CA MET A 260 26.45 -1.75 -0.02
C MET A 260 25.01 -1.92 0.49
N PHE A 261 24.32 -3.00 0.08
CA PHE A 261 22.91 -3.22 0.40
C PHE A 261 22.69 -4.59 1.06
N VAL A 262 21.94 -4.61 2.17
CA VAL A 262 21.52 -5.81 2.92
C VAL A 262 20.05 -6.10 2.65
N CYS A 263 19.76 -7.28 2.11
CA CYS A 263 18.38 -7.73 1.84
C CYS A 263 17.82 -8.65 2.95
N GLY A 264 18.50 -8.72 4.10
CA GLY A 264 18.12 -9.55 5.25
C GLY A 264 16.94 -8.99 6.04
N ASP A 265 16.67 -9.61 7.19
CA ASP A 265 15.74 -9.04 8.19
C ASP A 265 16.48 -8.24 9.28
N GLU A 266 17.75 -8.53 9.55
CA GLU A 266 18.47 -7.99 10.71
C GLU A 266 19.17 -6.66 10.39
N THR A 267 19.18 -5.75 11.38
CA THR A 267 20.00 -4.53 11.37
C THR A 267 21.44 -4.85 11.77
N VAL A 268 22.41 -4.39 10.98
CA VAL A 268 23.77 -4.92 10.99
C VAL A 268 24.85 -3.96 11.53
N VAL A 269 24.67 -2.64 11.42
CA VAL A 269 25.69 -1.66 11.83
C VAL A 269 25.38 -1.15 13.24
N LYS A 270 25.89 -1.79 14.29
CA LYS A 270 25.55 -1.40 15.68
C LYS A 270 26.31 -0.14 16.12
N LYS A 271 25.58 0.88 16.60
CA LYS A 271 26.10 2.18 17.07
C LYS A 271 27.24 2.02 18.07
N ARG A 272 27.10 1.10 19.03
CA ARG A 272 28.08 0.84 20.11
C ARG A 272 29.47 0.43 19.59
N ASP A 273 29.53 -0.25 18.44
CA ASP A 273 30.78 -0.80 17.88
C ASP A 273 31.58 0.32 17.16
N HIS A 274 30.96 1.49 16.95
CA HIS A 274 31.52 2.67 16.29
C HIS A 274 31.59 3.91 17.22
N GLN A 275 31.66 3.71 18.54
CA GLN A 275 31.71 4.78 19.55
C GLN A 275 33.04 4.79 20.34
N GLY A 276 33.58 5.99 20.57
CA GLY A 276 34.75 6.23 21.43
C GLY A 276 36.05 6.56 20.68
N LEU A 277 37.08 6.98 21.43
CA LEU A 277 38.32 7.58 20.92
C LEU A 277 39.20 6.69 20.01
N LYS A 278 38.88 5.40 19.88
CA LYS A 278 39.59 4.44 19.03
C LYS A 278 38.65 3.68 18.06
N ALA A 279 37.38 4.07 17.99
CA ALA A 279 36.43 3.41 17.11
C ALA A 279 36.70 3.75 15.64
N THR A 280 36.52 2.77 14.75
CA THR A 280 36.53 3.01 13.31
C THR A 280 35.19 3.62 12.87
N SER A 281 35.22 4.54 11.92
CA SER A 281 33.99 5.14 11.35
C SER A 281 33.07 4.05 10.78
N ALA A 282 31.78 4.16 11.07
CA ALA A 282 30.76 3.20 10.65
C ALA A 282 30.73 3.01 9.12
N PRO A 283 30.64 1.76 8.61
CA PRO A 283 30.39 1.52 7.20
C PRO A 283 28.95 1.94 6.86
N PRO A 284 28.72 2.69 5.77
CA PRO A 284 27.37 2.99 5.32
C PRO A 284 26.77 1.76 4.62
N VAL A 285 25.78 1.14 5.26
CA VAL A 285 25.10 -0.05 4.74
C VAL A 285 23.61 0.23 4.64
N PHE A 286 23.03 0.02 3.46
CA PHE A 286 21.61 0.19 3.22
C PHE A 286 20.83 -1.05 3.67
N ASN A 287 19.69 -0.86 4.33
CA ASN A 287 18.82 -1.90 4.85
C ASN A 287 17.36 -1.45 4.77
N TYR A 288 16.41 -2.32 5.07
CA TYR A 288 14.97 -2.01 5.03
C TYR A 288 14.41 -1.46 6.36
N CYS A 289 15.23 -1.40 7.42
CA CYS A 289 14.89 -0.72 8.68
C CYS A 289 16.16 -0.35 9.47
N GLU A 290 15.98 0.48 10.49
CA GLU A 290 16.92 0.64 11.61
C GLU A 290 16.19 0.50 12.96
N ASP A 291 16.95 0.47 14.07
CA ASP A 291 16.47 0.79 15.41
C ASP A 291 17.39 1.82 16.11
N ASP A 292 17.00 2.25 17.31
CA ASP A 292 17.74 3.20 18.14
C ASP A 292 19.19 2.76 18.45
N GLU A 293 19.56 1.49 18.27
CA GLU A 293 20.91 0.95 18.46
C GLU A 293 21.74 0.80 17.17
N THR A 294 21.20 1.11 15.98
CA THR A 294 21.88 0.87 14.68
C THR A 294 22.18 2.10 13.83
N LEU A 295 22.98 1.95 12.77
CA LEU A 295 23.35 2.96 11.78
C LEU A 295 23.04 2.47 10.35
N ASP A 296 22.07 1.57 10.21
CA ASP A 296 21.61 1.04 8.94
C ASP A 296 20.81 2.12 8.17
N ILE A 297 21.20 2.42 6.93
CA ILE A 297 20.56 3.47 6.12
C ILE A 297 19.25 2.92 5.54
N VAL A 298 18.11 3.46 5.97
CA VAL A 298 16.79 2.88 5.65
C VAL A 298 16.38 3.15 4.20
N PHE A 299 15.94 2.11 3.49
CA PHE A 299 15.53 2.14 2.10
C PHE A 299 14.19 1.39 1.91
N PRO A 300 13.28 1.85 1.01
CA PRO A 300 11.99 1.18 0.80
C PRO A 300 12.11 -0.31 0.47
N ASP A 301 11.31 -1.14 1.14
CA ASP A 301 11.36 -2.58 0.97
C ASP A 301 11.00 -3.07 -0.46
N TRP A 302 11.47 -4.26 -0.82
CA TRP A 302 11.25 -4.87 -2.12
C TRP A 302 9.74 -5.00 -2.48
N SER A 303 8.87 -5.08 -1.47
CA SER A 303 7.43 -5.31 -1.62
C SER A 303 6.68 -4.10 -2.19
N PHE A 304 7.33 -2.94 -2.28
CA PHE A 304 6.82 -1.80 -3.06
C PHE A 304 6.70 -2.11 -4.56
N TRP A 305 7.59 -2.95 -5.10
CA TRP A 305 7.54 -3.41 -6.50
C TRP A 305 7.01 -4.83 -6.67
N GLY A 306 7.00 -5.64 -5.61
CA GLY A 306 6.26 -6.90 -5.56
C GLY A 306 6.92 -7.96 -4.69
N TRP A 307 6.18 -9.01 -4.35
CA TRP A 307 6.68 -10.16 -3.60
C TRP A 307 6.04 -11.47 -4.11
N PRO A 308 6.55 -12.04 -5.22
CA PRO A 308 5.94 -13.16 -5.96
C PRO A 308 5.66 -14.41 -5.13
N GLU A 309 6.52 -14.75 -4.17
CA GLU A 309 6.47 -15.99 -3.41
C GLU A 309 5.23 -16.07 -2.51
N VAL A 310 4.67 -14.92 -2.14
CA VAL A 310 3.50 -14.76 -1.27
C VAL A 310 2.30 -14.07 -1.94
N ASP A 311 2.37 -13.87 -3.26
CA ASP A 311 1.35 -13.23 -4.12
C ASP A 311 1.03 -11.75 -3.80
N ILE A 312 1.92 -11.05 -3.09
CA ILE A 312 1.72 -9.63 -2.82
C ILE A 312 2.16 -8.81 -4.04
N LYS A 313 1.17 -8.21 -4.70
CA LYS A 313 1.32 -7.39 -5.91
C LYS A 313 2.09 -6.08 -5.66
N PRO A 314 2.60 -5.43 -6.72
CA PRO A 314 3.13 -4.07 -6.67
C PRO A 314 2.26 -3.12 -5.85
N TRP A 315 2.89 -2.18 -5.13
CA TRP A 315 2.19 -1.34 -4.17
C TRP A 315 1.13 -0.44 -4.81
N GLY A 316 1.38 0.10 -6.01
CA GLY A 316 0.38 0.89 -6.75
C GLY A 316 -0.95 0.14 -6.93
N THR A 317 -0.91 -1.09 -7.47
CA THR A 317 -2.10 -1.93 -7.65
C THR A 317 -2.71 -2.34 -6.30
N THR A 318 -1.87 -2.71 -5.33
CA THR A 318 -2.32 -3.15 -4.00
C THR A 318 -3.02 -2.02 -3.24
N LEU A 319 -2.57 -0.77 -3.37
CA LEU A 319 -3.18 0.40 -2.76
C LEU A 319 -4.59 0.68 -3.32
N GLU A 320 -4.78 0.65 -4.63
CA GLU A 320 -6.12 0.79 -5.23
C GLU A 320 -7.02 -0.41 -4.89
N ALA A 321 -6.49 -1.63 -4.89
CA ALA A 321 -7.24 -2.82 -4.44
C ALA A 321 -7.70 -2.69 -2.98
N LEU A 322 -6.87 -2.13 -2.08
CA LEU A 322 -7.24 -1.84 -0.69
C LEU A 322 -8.27 -0.72 -0.58
N LYS A 323 -8.21 0.34 -1.41
CA LYS A 323 -9.25 1.38 -1.47
C LYS A 323 -10.61 0.81 -1.85
N GLU A 324 -10.69 -0.05 -2.87
CA GLU A 324 -11.94 -0.72 -3.23
C GLU A 324 -12.36 -1.76 -2.17
N GLY A 325 -11.39 -2.48 -1.60
CA GLY A 325 -11.58 -3.39 -0.46
C GLY A 325 -12.26 -2.71 0.73
N ASN A 326 -11.87 -1.46 1.02
CA ASN A 326 -12.44 -0.67 2.11
C ASN A 326 -13.91 -0.31 1.92
N LYS A 327 -14.38 -0.17 0.68
CA LYS A 327 -15.78 0.17 0.34
C LYS A 327 -16.74 -1.02 0.49
N LYS A 328 -16.22 -2.27 0.47
CA LYS A 328 -17.03 -3.51 0.55
C LYS A 328 -17.92 -3.58 1.81
N ILE A 329 -17.47 -3.01 2.92
CA ILE A 329 -18.19 -3.00 4.22
C ILE A 329 -18.01 -1.63 4.87
N LYS A 330 -19.11 -0.90 5.09
CA LYS A 330 -19.11 0.39 5.81
C LYS A 330 -18.47 0.21 7.18
N TRP A 331 -17.70 1.19 7.64
CA TRP A 331 -16.87 1.04 8.85
C TRP A 331 -17.64 0.53 10.07
N LYS A 332 -18.84 1.10 10.33
CA LYS A 332 -19.69 0.73 11.48
C LYS A 332 -20.24 -0.71 11.39
N ASP A 333 -20.37 -1.27 10.19
CA ASP A 333 -20.85 -2.64 9.95
C ASP A 333 -19.72 -3.70 10.03
N ARG A 334 -18.45 -3.26 10.14
CA ARG A 334 -17.30 -4.15 10.30
C ARG A 334 -17.30 -4.84 11.67
N LYS A 335 -16.70 -6.03 11.73
CA LYS A 335 -16.66 -6.87 12.94
C LYS A 335 -15.99 -6.12 14.11
N PRO A 336 -16.59 -6.06 15.31
CA PRO A 336 -16.16 -5.20 16.43
C PRO A 336 -14.99 -5.78 17.25
N TYR A 337 -14.07 -6.50 16.60
CA TYR A 337 -12.95 -7.21 17.24
C TYR A 337 -11.61 -6.76 16.65
N ALA A 338 -10.54 -6.90 17.42
CA ALA A 338 -9.18 -6.79 16.88
C ALA A 338 -8.81 -8.01 16.05
N PHE A 339 -8.27 -7.77 14.85
CA PHE A 339 -7.90 -8.82 13.90
C PHE A 339 -6.41 -8.81 13.57
N TRP A 340 -5.81 -10.00 13.54
CA TRP A 340 -4.49 -10.23 12.97
C TRP A 340 -4.47 -11.55 12.18
N LYS A 341 -3.76 -11.53 11.06
CA LYS A 341 -3.41 -12.74 10.30
C LYS A 341 -1.94 -12.64 9.88
N GLY A 342 -1.13 -13.63 10.25
CA GLY A 342 0.31 -13.60 9.99
C GLY A 342 1.01 -14.88 10.44
N ASN A 343 2.28 -15.05 10.06
CA ASN A 343 3.09 -16.16 10.54
C ASN A 343 3.55 -15.83 11.98
N PRO A 344 3.17 -16.60 13.01
CA PRO A 344 3.55 -16.33 14.38
C PRO A 344 4.97 -16.82 14.72
N TYR A 345 5.53 -17.75 13.93
CA TYR A 345 6.77 -18.45 14.26
C TYR A 345 8.06 -17.68 13.88
N VAL A 346 7.93 -16.41 13.46
CA VAL A 346 9.08 -15.56 13.09
C VAL A 346 9.66 -14.75 14.25
N SER A 347 8.95 -14.64 15.38
CA SER A 347 9.48 -14.01 16.60
C SER A 347 8.66 -14.37 17.85
N GLN A 348 9.31 -14.36 19.02
CA GLN A 348 8.63 -14.62 20.29
C GLN A 348 7.52 -13.59 20.55
N LYS A 349 7.69 -12.32 20.14
CA LYS A 349 6.66 -11.26 20.24
C LYS A 349 5.32 -11.73 19.64
N ARG A 350 5.34 -12.46 18.50
CA ARG A 350 4.14 -13.01 17.85
C ARG A 350 3.64 -14.32 18.48
N VAL A 351 4.53 -15.20 18.95
CA VAL A 351 4.15 -16.41 19.70
C VAL A 351 3.39 -16.03 20.97
N GLU A 352 3.83 -14.99 21.68
CA GLU A 352 3.12 -14.44 22.84
C GLU A 352 1.78 -13.81 22.45
N LEU A 353 1.72 -13.01 21.36
CA LEU A 353 0.46 -12.44 20.88
C LEU A 353 -0.61 -13.52 20.63
N MET A 354 -0.26 -14.70 20.10
CA MET A 354 -1.22 -15.79 19.85
C MET A 354 -1.96 -16.27 21.11
N LYS A 355 -1.40 -16.04 22.32
CA LYS A 355 -2.07 -16.35 23.60
C LYS A 355 -3.25 -15.42 23.89
N CYS A 356 -3.36 -14.28 23.20
CA CYS A 356 -4.49 -13.36 23.28
C CYS A 356 -5.71 -13.78 22.43
N ASN A 357 -5.66 -14.91 21.72
CA ASN A 357 -6.83 -15.38 20.96
C ASN A 357 -7.96 -15.83 21.89
N ARG A 358 -9.19 -15.93 21.37
CA ARG A 358 -10.34 -16.43 22.15
C ARG A 358 -10.09 -17.87 22.64
N SER A 359 -10.40 -18.11 23.90
CA SER A 359 -10.41 -19.43 24.54
C SER A 359 -11.78 -19.72 25.17
N ASN A 360 -11.97 -20.93 25.72
CA ASN A 360 -13.18 -21.29 26.46
C ASN A 360 -13.30 -20.58 27.82
N LYS A 361 -12.21 -19.99 28.34
CA LYS A 361 -12.19 -19.31 29.65
C LYS A 361 -12.18 -17.78 29.51
N ASN A 362 -11.42 -17.27 28.54
CA ASN A 362 -11.21 -15.84 28.31
C ASN A 362 -11.50 -15.47 26.85
N ASP A 363 -12.27 -14.41 26.64
CA ASP A 363 -12.30 -13.65 25.39
C ASP A 363 -11.71 -12.25 25.60
N TRP A 364 -10.69 -11.93 24.81
CA TRP A 364 -9.99 -10.65 24.79
C TRP A 364 -10.54 -9.66 23.75
N ASN A 365 -11.63 -10.01 23.06
CA ASN A 365 -12.13 -9.32 21.86
C ASN A 365 -11.12 -9.29 20.70
N VAL A 366 -10.15 -10.21 20.71
CA VAL A 366 -9.11 -10.39 19.68
C VAL A 366 -9.36 -11.68 18.89
N ARG A 367 -9.08 -11.67 17.58
CA ARG A 367 -9.24 -12.76 16.62
C ARG A 367 -7.93 -12.93 15.84
N LEU A 368 -7.17 -13.98 16.16
CA LEU A 368 -5.83 -14.23 15.63
C LEU A 368 -5.82 -15.48 14.74
N TYR A 369 -5.14 -15.39 13.60
CA TYR A 369 -5.12 -16.45 12.58
C TYR A 369 -3.70 -16.69 12.04
N THR A 370 -3.24 -17.94 12.08
CA THR A 370 -1.96 -18.35 11.50
C THR A 370 -2.00 -18.23 9.97
N GLN A 371 -1.03 -17.51 9.40
CA GLN A 371 -0.77 -17.45 7.95
C GLN A 371 0.25 -18.52 7.57
N ASP A 372 -0.22 -19.65 7.04
CA ASP A 372 0.62 -20.70 6.46
C ASP A 372 0.81 -20.44 4.96
N TRP A 373 1.95 -19.83 4.61
CA TRP A 373 2.32 -19.58 3.20
C TRP A 373 2.54 -20.86 2.39
N GLY A 374 2.94 -21.97 3.01
CA GLY A 374 3.12 -23.26 2.35
C GLY A 374 1.77 -23.90 1.99
N LYS A 375 0.75 -23.74 2.82
CA LYS A 375 -0.64 -24.10 2.47
C LYS A 375 -1.21 -23.14 1.43
N GLU A 376 -1.09 -21.83 1.62
CA GLU A 376 -1.71 -20.83 0.73
C GLU A 376 -1.11 -20.89 -0.68
N SER A 377 0.20 -21.12 -0.83
CA SER A 377 0.84 -21.37 -2.12
C SER A 377 0.22 -22.56 -2.87
N ARG A 378 -0.01 -23.69 -2.17
CA ARG A 378 -0.68 -24.88 -2.72
C ARG A 378 -2.16 -24.65 -3.07
N HIS A 379 -2.79 -23.59 -2.59
CA HIS A 379 -4.21 -23.26 -2.84
C HIS A 379 -4.41 -22.03 -3.73
N GLY A 380 -3.32 -21.44 -4.25
CA GLY A 380 -3.37 -20.23 -5.09
C GLY A 380 -3.76 -18.97 -4.31
N PHE A 381 -3.28 -18.83 -3.07
CA PHE A 381 -3.35 -17.62 -2.22
C PHE A 381 -4.76 -17.05 -1.97
N LYS A 382 -5.81 -17.85 -2.21
CA LYS A 382 -7.22 -17.45 -2.18
C LYS A 382 -7.67 -16.82 -0.86
N ASN A 383 -7.04 -17.16 0.26
CA ASN A 383 -7.38 -16.62 1.58
C ASN A 383 -6.38 -15.57 2.08
N SER A 384 -5.42 -15.16 1.24
CA SER A 384 -4.25 -14.33 1.61
C SER A 384 -4.29 -12.91 1.05
N LYS A 385 -5.19 -12.65 0.10
CA LYS A 385 -5.52 -11.31 -0.42
C LYS A 385 -5.63 -10.26 0.68
N LEU A 386 -5.09 -9.08 0.46
CA LEU A 386 -5.04 -8.01 1.45
C LEU A 386 -6.36 -7.22 1.47
N GLU A 387 -6.93 -7.00 0.29
CA GLU A 387 -8.19 -6.31 0.02
C GLU A 387 -9.44 -7.01 0.57
N ASP A 388 -9.30 -8.27 1.02
CA ASP A 388 -10.36 -9.06 1.67
C ASP A 388 -10.18 -9.13 3.21
N GLN A 389 -9.12 -8.55 3.76
CA GLN A 389 -8.80 -8.56 5.20
C GLN A 389 -9.17 -7.27 5.95
N CYS A 390 -9.83 -6.31 5.30
CA CYS A 390 -10.29 -5.04 5.89
C CYS A 390 -11.71 -5.16 6.48
N THR A 391 -12.02 -6.29 7.12
CA THR A 391 -13.37 -6.71 7.54
C THR A 391 -13.71 -6.47 9.02
N HIS A 392 -12.78 -5.85 9.76
CA HIS A 392 -12.84 -5.64 11.21
C HIS A 392 -12.59 -4.17 11.53
N ARG A 393 -13.21 -3.65 12.60
CA ARG A 393 -13.02 -2.25 13.05
C ARG A 393 -11.57 -1.97 13.48
N TYR A 394 -10.91 -2.96 14.05
CA TYR A 394 -9.54 -2.86 14.60
C TYR A 394 -8.61 -3.86 13.93
N LYS A 395 -7.43 -3.42 13.50
CA LYS A 395 -6.36 -4.26 12.93
C LYS A 395 -5.14 -4.18 13.83
N ILE A 396 -4.50 -5.30 14.14
CA ILE A 396 -3.27 -5.29 14.94
C ILE A 396 -2.06 -5.20 14.00
N TYR A 397 -1.12 -4.31 14.30
CA TYR A 397 0.26 -4.40 13.80
C TYR A 397 1.18 -4.95 14.89
N ILE A 398 2.09 -5.83 14.49
CA ILE A 398 3.18 -6.34 15.33
C ILE A 398 4.37 -6.72 14.43
N GLU A 399 5.57 -6.39 14.90
CA GLU A 399 6.86 -6.71 14.32
C GLU A 399 7.04 -8.18 13.91
N GLY A 400 7.88 -8.40 12.90
CA GLY A 400 8.30 -9.73 12.45
C GLY A 400 9.48 -10.21 13.28
N LYS A 401 10.55 -10.65 12.61
CA LYS A 401 11.87 -10.80 13.23
C LYS A 401 12.43 -9.43 13.65
N THR A 402 12.16 -8.41 12.84
CA THR A 402 12.44 -6.98 13.03
C THR A 402 11.19 -6.18 12.59
N TRP A 403 11.28 -5.20 11.70
CA TRP A 403 10.09 -4.54 11.13
C TRP A 403 9.15 -5.55 10.44
N SER A 404 7.95 -5.12 10.03
CA SER A 404 7.12 -5.96 9.17
C SER A 404 6.45 -5.19 8.05
N VAL A 405 6.78 -5.61 6.83
CA VAL A 405 6.18 -5.29 5.53
C VAL A 405 4.65 -5.11 5.56
N SER A 406 3.96 -5.79 6.48
CA SER A 406 2.50 -5.66 6.67
C SER A 406 2.00 -4.32 7.21
N GLU A 407 2.85 -3.45 7.77
CA GLU A 407 2.43 -2.16 8.38
C GLU A 407 1.62 -1.31 7.39
N LYS A 408 2.18 -1.03 6.21
CA LYS A 408 1.53 -0.25 5.14
C LYS A 408 0.17 -0.83 4.72
N TYR A 409 0.06 -2.16 4.62
CA TYR A 409 -1.19 -2.84 4.26
C TYR A 409 -2.23 -2.85 5.40
N ILE A 410 -1.78 -2.84 6.66
CA ILE A 410 -2.65 -2.80 7.84
C ILE A 410 -3.26 -1.40 8.02
N LEU A 411 -2.43 -0.35 7.96
CA LEU A 411 -2.88 1.04 8.05
C LEU A 411 -3.80 1.42 6.89
N ALA A 412 -3.52 0.93 5.67
CA ALA A 412 -4.37 1.16 4.50
C ALA A 412 -5.82 0.63 4.65
N CYS A 413 -6.09 -0.36 5.50
CA CYS A 413 -7.42 -0.99 5.63
C CYS A 413 -8.55 -0.10 6.18
N ASN A 414 -8.32 1.19 6.47
CA ASN A 414 -9.31 2.07 7.11
C ASN A 414 -9.95 1.42 8.37
N SER A 415 -9.08 0.85 9.20
CA SER A 415 -9.42 0.26 10.50
C SER A 415 -8.53 0.94 11.52
N MET A 416 -9.01 1.16 12.74
CA MET A 416 -8.16 1.68 13.81
C MET A 416 -7.03 0.68 14.06
N THR A 417 -5.81 1.08 13.73
CA THR A 417 -4.65 0.20 13.86
C THR A 417 -4.19 0.20 15.30
N LEU A 418 -4.30 -0.96 15.95
CA LEU A 418 -3.72 -1.23 17.26
C LEU A 418 -2.24 -1.59 17.03
N LEU A 419 -1.39 -0.57 17.13
CA LEU A 419 0.01 -0.64 16.76
C LEU A 419 0.81 -1.01 18.01
N LEU A 420 1.25 -2.27 18.10
CA LEU A 420 2.20 -2.67 19.15
C LEU A 420 3.51 -1.94 18.86
N ILE A 421 3.91 -1.05 19.78
CA ILE A 421 4.97 -0.06 19.57
C ILE A 421 6.24 -0.78 19.10
N PRO A 422 6.76 -0.47 17.90
CA PRO A 422 7.92 -1.15 17.36
C PRO A 422 9.21 -0.61 17.96
N GLN A 423 10.23 -1.47 17.92
CA GLN A 423 11.64 -1.15 18.05
C GLN A 423 12.23 -0.72 16.69
N TYR A 424 11.78 -1.34 15.59
CA TYR A 424 12.33 -1.15 14.25
C TYR A 424 11.48 -0.20 13.41
N HIS A 425 12.12 0.60 12.57
CA HIS A 425 11.46 1.63 11.77
C HIS A 425 11.80 1.51 10.27
N ASP A 426 10.77 1.37 9.44
CA ASP A 426 10.84 1.58 7.99
C ASP A 426 10.73 3.09 7.68
N PHE A 427 11.06 3.51 6.46
CA PHE A 427 11.32 4.92 6.11
C PHE A 427 10.16 5.89 6.35
N PHE A 428 8.93 5.39 6.48
CA PHE A 428 7.73 6.19 6.75
C PHE A 428 7.21 6.08 8.20
N THR A 429 7.60 5.02 8.94
CA THR A 429 7.02 4.67 10.25
C THR A 429 7.22 5.80 11.27
N ARG A 430 8.37 6.48 11.23
CA ARG A 430 8.75 7.57 12.15
C ARG A 430 7.96 8.88 11.96
N SER A 431 7.00 8.94 11.04
CA SER A 431 6.02 10.05 10.92
C SER A 431 4.56 9.61 11.16
N LEU A 432 4.35 8.41 11.70
CA LEU A 432 3.05 8.01 12.22
C LEU A 432 2.82 8.63 13.61
N VAL A 433 1.75 9.41 13.76
CA VAL A 433 1.45 10.12 15.01
C VAL A 433 0.51 9.26 15.89
N PRO A 434 0.87 8.95 17.16
CA PRO A 434 -0.01 8.22 18.07
C PRO A 434 -1.33 8.96 18.31
N MET A 435 -2.42 8.22 18.48
CA MET A 435 -3.79 8.73 18.64
C MET A 435 -4.35 9.53 17.45
N GLN A 436 -3.57 9.72 16.37
CA GLN A 436 -4.03 10.32 15.11
C GLN A 436 -4.01 9.29 13.98
N HIS A 437 -2.88 8.63 13.71
CA HIS A 437 -2.77 7.62 12.64
C HIS A 437 -2.98 6.18 13.15
N TYR A 438 -2.85 5.96 14.47
CA TYR A 438 -2.97 4.64 15.11
C TYR A 438 -3.23 4.75 16.62
N TRP A 439 -3.63 3.65 17.25
CA TRP A 439 -3.71 3.51 18.70
C TRP A 439 -2.48 2.73 19.23
N PRO A 440 -1.63 3.32 20.08
CA PRO A 440 -0.42 2.67 20.59
C PRO A 440 -0.73 1.58 21.63
N ILE A 441 -0.04 0.44 21.55
CA ILE A 441 -0.09 -0.65 22.54
C ILE A 441 1.34 -0.96 23.01
N LYS A 442 1.59 -0.99 24.32
CA LYS A 442 2.89 -1.41 24.87
C LYS A 442 2.96 -2.94 24.94
N ILE A 443 4.07 -3.52 24.47
CA ILE A 443 4.30 -4.97 24.58
C ILE A 443 4.73 -5.29 26.02
N THR A 444 3.81 -5.87 26.79
CA THR A 444 4.02 -6.26 28.20
C THR A 444 3.29 -7.57 28.52
N ASN A 445 3.44 -8.09 29.75
CA ASN A 445 2.62 -9.20 30.25
C ASN A 445 1.10 -8.91 30.25
N ASN A 446 0.69 -7.63 30.14
CA ASN A 446 -0.70 -7.20 30.03
C ASN A 446 -1.21 -7.04 28.59
N THR A 447 -0.40 -7.29 27.54
CA THR A 447 -0.76 -6.98 26.14
C THR A 447 -2.17 -7.42 25.72
N CYS A 448 -2.63 -8.62 26.14
CA CYS A 448 -3.98 -9.10 25.82
C CYS A 448 -5.10 -8.28 26.49
N ARG A 449 -4.87 -7.78 27.71
CA ARG A 449 -5.77 -6.88 28.45
C ARG A 449 -5.76 -5.48 27.84
N ASP A 450 -4.60 -4.99 27.43
CA ASP A 450 -4.44 -3.66 26.83
C ASP A 450 -5.12 -3.60 25.45
N LEU A 451 -4.96 -4.67 24.64
CA LEU A 451 -5.71 -4.88 23.40
C LEU A 451 -7.23 -4.94 23.64
N LYS A 452 -7.67 -5.70 24.65
CA LYS A 452 -9.10 -5.79 25.01
C LYS A 452 -9.68 -4.42 25.36
N LEU A 453 -8.98 -3.66 26.21
CA LEU A 453 -9.38 -2.32 26.63
C LEU A 453 -9.47 -1.35 25.44
N ALA A 454 -8.51 -1.37 24.53
CA ALA A 454 -8.55 -0.53 23.32
C ALA A 454 -9.75 -0.86 22.41
N VAL A 455 -10.10 -2.15 22.27
CA VAL A 455 -11.29 -2.59 21.52
C VAL A 455 -12.59 -2.19 22.23
N GLU A 456 -12.66 -2.30 23.55
CA GLU A 456 -13.85 -1.93 24.33
C GLU A 456 -14.07 -0.41 24.34
N LEU A 457 -13.02 0.38 24.57
CA LEU A 457 -13.08 1.85 24.48
C LEU A 457 -13.43 2.32 23.07
N GLY A 458 -12.85 1.71 22.03
CA GLY A 458 -13.13 2.02 20.64
C GLY A 458 -14.55 1.64 20.21
N ASN A 459 -15.12 0.55 20.74
CA ASN A 459 -16.50 0.16 20.44
C ASN A 459 -17.52 1.05 21.19
N ASN A 460 -17.15 1.62 22.34
CA ASN A 460 -17.97 2.62 23.04
C ASN A 460 -17.88 4.02 22.39
N HIS A 461 -16.84 4.29 21.60
CA HIS A 461 -16.59 5.57 20.92
C HIS A 461 -16.34 5.38 19.42
N THR A 462 -17.28 4.71 18.74
CA THR A 462 -17.10 4.27 17.33
C THR A 462 -16.65 5.36 16.37
N ASP A 463 -17.17 6.59 16.48
CA ASP A 463 -16.78 7.70 15.60
C ASP A 463 -15.30 8.09 15.75
N LYS A 464 -14.77 8.13 16.98
CA LYS A 464 -13.33 8.40 17.23
C LYS A 464 -12.44 7.25 16.74
N ALA A 465 -12.90 6.02 16.88
CA ALA A 465 -12.19 4.86 16.35
C ALA A 465 -12.19 4.84 14.81
N GLN A 466 -13.27 5.31 14.19
CA GLN A 466 -13.34 5.51 12.74
C GLN A 466 -12.37 6.62 12.30
N GLU A 467 -12.38 7.78 12.97
CA GLU A 467 -11.50 8.93 12.70
C GLU A 467 -10.01 8.55 12.68
N ILE A 468 -9.53 7.80 13.69
CA ILE A 468 -8.13 7.33 13.76
C ILE A 468 -7.81 6.35 12.61
N GLY A 469 -8.75 5.46 12.26
CA GLY A 469 -8.59 4.54 11.13
C GLY A 469 -8.57 5.25 9.77
N GLU A 470 -9.38 6.29 9.63
CA GLU A 470 -9.47 7.10 8.41
C GLU A 470 -8.22 7.97 8.24
N ALA A 471 -7.74 8.63 9.30
CA ALA A 471 -6.51 9.41 9.26
C ALA A 471 -5.27 8.54 8.99
N GLY A 472 -5.15 7.36 9.62
CA GLY A 472 -4.08 6.40 9.33
C GLY A 472 -4.10 5.87 7.89
N SER A 473 -5.29 5.52 7.37
CA SER A 473 -5.44 5.09 5.97
C SER A 473 -5.18 6.23 4.98
N LYS A 474 -5.61 7.46 5.29
CA LYS A 474 -5.38 8.66 4.48
C LYS A 474 -3.89 8.99 4.38
N PHE A 475 -3.14 8.91 5.48
CA PHE A 475 -1.68 9.06 5.46
C PHE A 475 -1.04 8.10 4.44
N ILE A 476 -1.40 6.81 4.49
CA ILE A 476 -0.86 5.82 3.55
C ILE A 476 -1.29 6.10 2.10
N GLN A 477 -2.56 6.45 1.87
CA GLN A 477 -3.09 6.72 0.52
C GLN A 477 -2.51 7.98 -0.12
N GLU A 478 -2.28 9.05 0.65
CA GLU A 478 -1.82 10.34 0.12
C GLU A 478 -0.31 10.53 0.20
N LYS A 479 0.35 10.01 1.24
CA LYS A 479 1.76 10.27 1.54
C LYS A 479 2.68 9.10 1.19
N LEU A 480 2.18 7.86 1.13
CA LEU A 480 2.98 6.68 0.79
C LEU A 480 2.75 6.16 -0.66
N LYS A 481 2.11 6.95 -1.53
CA LYS A 481 1.97 6.64 -2.97
C LYS A 481 3.34 6.51 -3.66
N MET A 482 3.41 5.74 -4.76
CA MET A 482 4.67 5.44 -5.45
C MET A 482 5.50 6.69 -5.83
N ASP A 483 4.86 7.80 -6.20
CA ASP A 483 5.55 9.08 -6.46
C ASP A 483 6.45 9.49 -5.29
N PHE A 484 5.97 9.37 -4.04
CA PHE A 484 6.72 9.71 -2.84
C PHE A 484 7.63 8.59 -2.32
N VAL A 485 7.49 7.37 -2.86
CA VAL A 485 8.48 6.30 -2.67
C VAL A 485 9.70 6.60 -3.54
N TYR A 486 9.49 6.90 -4.82
CA TYR A 486 10.57 7.30 -5.72
C TYR A 486 11.21 8.63 -5.33
N ASP A 487 10.44 9.63 -4.91
CA ASP A 487 11.01 10.91 -4.44
C ASP A 487 11.87 10.72 -3.16
N TYR A 488 11.50 9.77 -2.28
CA TYR A 488 12.32 9.42 -1.10
C TYR A 488 13.65 8.77 -1.53
N MET A 489 13.59 7.77 -2.42
CA MET A 489 14.79 7.11 -2.95
C MET A 489 15.71 8.10 -3.68
N PHE A 490 15.13 9.04 -4.43
CA PHE A 490 15.89 10.09 -5.11
C PHE A 490 16.65 10.95 -4.12
N HIS A 491 15.97 11.50 -3.10
CA HIS A 491 16.60 12.37 -2.10
C HIS A 491 17.63 11.61 -1.28
N LEU A 492 17.32 10.40 -0.82
CA LEU A 492 18.25 9.57 -0.05
C LEU A 492 19.55 9.30 -0.82
N LEU A 493 19.43 8.83 -2.07
CA LEU A 493 20.60 8.55 -2.92
C LEU A 493 21.37 9.82 -3.30
N SER A 494 20.68 10.95 -3.48
CA SER A 494 21.30 12.24 -3.84
C SER A 494 21.99 12.93 -2.67
N GLU A 495 21.48 12.82 -1.44
CA GLU A 495 22.20 13.30 -0.26
C GLU A 495 23.37 12.37 0.09
N TYR A 496 23.18 11.05 -0.03
CA TYR A 496 24.23 10.05 0.16
C TYR A 496 25.43 10.28 -0.78
N SER A 497 25.20 10.51 -2.07
CA SER A 497 26.28 10.69 -3.04
C SER A 497 27.19 11.89 -2.73
N LYS A 498 26.66 12.96 -2.13
CA LYS A 498 27.43 14.16 -1.70
C LYS A 498 28.41 13.88 -0.56
N LEU A 499 28.19 12.79 0.18
CA LEU A 499 29.04 12.39 1.31
C LEU A 499 30.25 11.58 0.87
N LEU A 500 30.19 10.94 -0.32
CA LEU A 500 31.31 10.19 -0.90
C LEU A 500 32.54 11.09 -1.09
N LYS A 501 33.71 10.61 -0.68
CA LYS A 501 35.01 11.28 -0.81
C LYS A 501 35.92 10.62 -1.85
N PHE A 502 35.32 9.96 -2.83
CA PHE A 502 35.97 9.22 -3.90
C PHE A 502 35.02 9.13 -5.11
N GLU A 503 35.57 8.96 -6.31
CA GLU A 503 34.76 8.68 -7.50
C GLU A 503 34.30 7.21 -7.51
N PRO A 504 32.99 6.93 -7.71
CA PRO A 504 32.47 5.57 -7.86
C PRO A 504 33.16 4.79 -8.97
N THR A 505 33.44 3.51 -8.74
CA THR A 505 34.10 2.63 -9.72
C THR A 505 33.38 1.32 -9.84
N ILE A 506 33.15 0.84 -11.07
CA ILE A 506 32.59 -0.49 -11.33
C ILE A 506 33.63 -1.53 -10.89
N PRO A 507 33.37 -2.37 -9.87
CA PRO A 507 34.34 -3.36 -9.40
C PRO A 507 34.38 -4.58 -10.34
N VAL A 508 35.49 -5.33 -10.26
CA VAL A 508 35.61 -6.62 -10.97
C VAL A 508 34.53 -7.57 -10.46
N GLY A 509 33.70 -8.09 -11.36
CA GLY A 509 32.56 -8.96 -11.02
C GLY A 509 31.20 -8.25 -11.01
N ALA A 510 31.15 -6.92 -11.06
CA ALA A 510 29.89 -6.22 -11.34
C ALA A 510 29.49 -6.35 -12.81
N HIS A 511 28.19 -6.44 -13.07
CA HIS A 511 27.60 -6.48 -14.42
C HIS A 511 26.55 -5.39 -14.59
N GLU A 512 26.37 -4.88 -15.81
CA GLU A 512 25.34 -3.87 -16.09
C GLU A 512 23.94 -4.49 -16.00
N VAL A 513 23.04 -3.83 -15.29
CA VAL A 513 21.64 -4.25 -15.11
C VAL A 513 20.68 -3.18 -15.61
N CYS A 514 19.57 -3.62 -16.19
CA CYS A 514 18.50 -2.77 -16.70
C CYS A 514 17.16 -3.52 -16.68
N SER A 515 16.05 -2.78 -16.83
CA SER A 515 14.73 -3.39 -16.76
C SER A 515 14.49 -4.41 -17.87
N GLU A 516 15.11 -4.22 -19.03
CA GLU A 516 15.05 -5.15 -20.15
C GLU A 516 15.69 -6.52 -19.80
N THR A 517 16.90 -6.54 -19.24
CA THR A 517 17.59 -7.80 -18.89
C THR A 517 16.95 -8.50 -17.70
N MET A 518 16.48 -7.76 -16.69
CA MET A 518 15.82 -8.36 -15.51
C MET A 518 14.44 -8.93 -15.83
N ALA A 519 13.61 -8.24 -16.61
CA ALA A 519 12.25 -8.72 -16.94
C ALA A 519 12.21 -9.86 -17.98
N CYS A 520 13.36 -10.21 -18.56
CA CYS A 520 13.50 -11.33 -19.50
C CYS A 520 14.17 -12.58 -18.92
N GLN A 521 14.48 -12.63 -17.62
CA GLN A 521 14.97 -13.86 -16.98
C GLN A 521 13.96 -15.01 -17.15
N GLU A 522 14.42 -16.15 -17.68
CA GLU A 522 13.55 -17.23 -18.16
C GLU A 522 13.09 -18.22 -17.08
N GLY A 523 11.99 -18.92 -17.37
CA GLY A 523 11.56 -20.13 -16.68
C GLY A 523 10.17 -20.04 -16.04
N ASN A 524 9.38 -21.11 -16.18
CA ASN A 524 8.00 -21.21 -15.69
C ASN A 524 7.86 -21.00 -14.17
N LYS A 525 8.95 -21.03 -13.40
CA LYS A 525 8.98 -20.75 -11.95
C LYS A 525 8.89 -19.25 -11.63
N PHE A 526 9.23 -18.37 -12.58
CA PHE A 526 9.38 -16.92 -12.37
C PHE A 526 8.27 -16.06 -13.03
N TRP A 527 7.17 -16.66 -13.48
CA TRP A 527 6.11 -15.93 -14.21
C TRP A 527 5.50 -14.77 -13.40
N ARG A 528 5.34 -14.90 -12.07
CA ARG A 528 4.91 -13.79 -11.20
C ARG A 528 5.96 -12.72 -11.00
N THR A 529 7.25 -13.08 -10.94
CA THR A 529 8.37 -12.13 -10.93
C THR A 529 8.28 -11.22 -12.15
N LYS A 530 8.18 -11.81 -13.35
CA LYS A 530 8.02 -11.08 -14.60
C LYS A 530 6.75 -10.22 -14.63
N ASN A 531 5.61 -10.77 -14.20
CA ASN A 531 4.36 -10.01 -14.20
C ASN A 531 4.41 -8.81 -13.23
N PHE A 532 4.89 -8.98 -12.00
CA PHE A 532 5.00 -7.89 -11.02
C PHE A 532 6.04 -6.84 -11.45
N MET A 533 7.13 -7.24 -12.11
CA MET A 533 8.03 -6.31 -12.81
C MET A 533 7.29 -5.51 -13.88
N VAL A 534 6.61 -6.16 -14.83
CA VAL A 534 5.89 -5.50 -15.94
C VAL A 534 4.78 -4.55 -15.44
N GLU A 535 4.12 -4.93 -14.35
CA GLU A 535 3.05 -4.19 -13.66
C GLU A 535 3.59 -2.98 -12.87
N SER A 536 4.75 -3.09 -12.21
CA SER A 536 5.39 -2.00 -11.45
C SER A 536 6.29 -1.07 -12.27
N MET A 537 6.55 -1.41 -13.54
CA MET A 537 7.49 -0.72 -14.41
C MET A 537 7.11 0.75 -14.70
N VAL A 538 8.09 1.65 -14.64
CA VAL A 538 7.94 3.04 -15.09
C VAL A 538 7.92 3.12 -16.63
N LYS A 539 6.86 3.73 -17.17
CA LYS A 539 6.50 3.72 -18.60
C LYS A 539 6.95 4.96 -19.37
N SER A 540 6.97 6.12 -18.72
CA SER A 540 7.59 7.36 -19.22
C SER A 540 8.37 8.05 -18.09
N PRO A 541 9.41 8.82 -18.40
CA PRO A 541 10.12 9.64 -17.42
C PRO A 541 9.24 10.75 -16.82
N ARG A 542 9.63 11.27 -15.65
CA ARG A 542 8.95 12.40 -15.00
C ARG A 542 9.51 13.74 -15.50
N ASN A 543 8.61 14.54 -16.10
CA ASN A 543 8.88 15.89 -16.60
C ASN A 543 9.10 16.92 -15.48
N THR A 544 8.70 16.63 -14.24
CA THR A 544 9.00 17.45 -13.07
C THR A 544 10.24 16.93 -12.31
N LEU A 545 10.77 17.77 -11.42
CA LEU A 545 11.67 17.34 -10.35
C LEU A 545 10.90 16.56 -9.25
N PRO A 546 11.61 15.86 -8.35
CA PRO A 546 11.04 15.37 -7.08
C PRO A 546 10.37 16.48 -6.27
N CYS A 547 9.54 16.10 -5.28
CA CYS A 547 9.03 17.01 -4.26
C CYS A 547 10.15 17.72 -3.49
N THR A 548 9.85 18.86 -2.85
CA THR A 548 10.83 19.56 -2.01
C THR A 548 10.95 18.89 -0.64
N MET A 549 12.12 18.33 -0.33
CA MET A 549 12.40 17.68 0.96
C MET A 549 12.34 18.71 2.12
N PRO A 550 11.84 18.34 3.32
CA PRO A 550 11.85 19.25 4.46
C PRO A 550 13.27 19.58 4.94
N PRO A 551 13.47 20.71 5.64
CA PRO A 551 14.70 20.95 6.41
C PRO A 551 14.87 19.88 7.51
N PRO A 552 16.10 19.70 8.05
CA PRO A 552 16.35 18.85 9.23
C PRO A 552 15.55 19.30 10.46
N LEU A 553 15.58 18.47 11.51
CA LEU A 553 14.97 18.75 12.82
C LEU A 553 15.71 19.87 13.58
#